data_AF-A0A4R4LTW3-F1
#
_entry.id   AF-A0A4R4LTW3-F1
#
_cell.length_a   1.000
_cell.length_b   1.000
_cell.length_c   1.000
_cell.angle_alpha   90.00
_cell.angle_beta   90.00
_cell.angle_gamma   90.00
#
_symmetry.space_group_name_H-M   'P 1'
#
loop_
_entity.id
_entity.type
_entity.pdbx_description
1 polymer ?
#
loop_
_entity_poly.entity_id
_entity_poly.type
_entity_poly.pdbx_seq_one_letter_code
_entity_poly.pdbx_strand_id
1 'polypeptide(L)'
;MDRAATSDEHRRELSRRWDGLLQQARARDGFGDFLRAPSLASILPVAADGPIVVINAARTRTDALIVTADGVIPIRLSDLHDGLMHWTNEYLTAIQMQQDATTRYFAARMRFESGDRSPAAFHGYQAAKAELLTVGTETEQKVDATLRWLWDCLAEPVLTALGFNAAVAEPPRVWWCPTGPLTFLPLHAAGHHDDGRSVLDRVVSSYTPTIRALRQSRRRRPQRETDALLIVEAGNVEGQPPLPHTAAEVAALETLFAGRCTVLRGETATRKNVREHLATHARVHFSGHGHQDLARPAEGGLLLSDGTLRIADLSAHRFDGDFAFLSACKSATGGLELEDEVVTLASTLNHTGHAQVIATLWSVYDRSARQVAEGVYGRLVSVDGFTTRGAAHALNATLRKLRAQSPDCPTRWIPFTHTGA
;
A
#
# COMPACT_ATOMS: atom_id res chain seq x y z
N MET A 1 28.81 7.44 46.00
CA MET A 1 29.75 7.16 44.90
C MET A 1 29.73 5.70 44.43
N ASP A 2 29.38 4.71 45.27
CA ASP A 2 29.46 3.27 44.92
C ASP A 2 28.41 2.71 43.94
N ARG A 3 27.21 3.32 43.85
CA ARG A 3 26.14 2.84 42.94
C ARG A 3 26.39 3.15 41.46
N ALA A 4 27.20 4.17 41.15
CA ALA A 4 27.50 4.56 39.77
C ALA A 4 28.60 3.67 39.16
N ALA A 5 29.64 3.35 39.94
CA ALA A 5 30.73 2.47 39.52
C ALA A 5 30.25 1.03 39.23
N THR A 6 29.38 0.51 40.08
CA THR A 6 28.74 -0.82 39.90
C THR A 6 27.82 -0.88 38.68
N SER A 7 27.15 0.23 38.33
CA SER A 7 26.32 0.32 37.12
C SER A 7 27.16 0.34 35.83
N ASP A 8 28.32 1.01 35.84
CA ASP A 8 29.21 1.08 34.68
C ASP A 8 29.99 -0.23 34.45
N GLU A 9 30.38 -0.92 35.52
CA GLU A 9 31.01 -2.25 35.41
C GLU A 9 30.02 -3.29 34.85
N HIS A 10 28.78 -3.26 35.33
CA HIS A 10 27.70 -4.10 34.81
C HIS A 10 27.41 -3.81 33.33
N ARG A 11 27.39 -2.54 32.90
CA ARG A 11 27.25 -2.17 31.47
C ARG A 11 28.38 -2.73 30.62
N ARG A 12 29.63 -2.65 31.09
CA ARG A 12 30.79 -3.19 30.36
C ARG A 12 30.75 -4.71 30.26
N GLU A 13 30.27 -5.40 31.28
CA GLU A 13 30.04 -6.85 31.24
C GLU A 13 28.96 -7.22 30.23
N LEU A 14 27.81 -6.54 30.25
CA LEU A 14 26.73 -6.75 29.28
C LEU A 14 27.20 -6.47 27.85
N SER A 15 27.99 -5.42 27.62
CA SER A 15 28.56 -5.11 26.31
C SER A 15 29.48 -6.24 25.81
N ARG A 16 30.39 -6.74 26.66
CA ARG A 16 31.27 -7.87 26.28
C ARG A 16 30.48 -9.14 26.00
N ARG A 17 29.45 -9.43 26.81
CA ARG A 17 28.56 -10.57 26.59
C ARG A 17 27.81 -10.44 25.27
N TRP A 18 27.29 -9.24 24.97
CA TRP A 18 26.64 -8.92 23.71
C TRP A 18 27.58 -9.14 22.52
N ASP A 19 28.80 -8.60 22.57
CA ASP A 19 29.79 -8.76 21.52
C ASP A 19 30.17 -10.23 21.29
N GLY A 20 30.33 -11.00 22.38
CA GLY A 20 30.57 -12.44 22.33
C GLY A 20 29.42 -13.20 21.67
N LEU A 21 28.16 -12.88 22.02
CA LEU A 21 26.97 -13.47 21.39
C LEU A 21 26.87 -13.11 19.90
N LEU A 22 27.16 -11.86 19.54
CA LEU A 22 27.21 -11.43 18.13
C LEU A 22 28.26 -12.21 17.35
N GLN A 23 29.44 -12.44 17.92
CA GLN A 23 30.50 -13.21 17.27
C GLN A 23 30.10 -14.67 17.08
N GLN A 24 29.49 -15.29 18.09
CA GLN A 24 28.96 -16.65 17.99
C GLN A 24 27.86 -16.77 16.93
N ALA A 25 26.96 -15.79 16.85
CA ALA A 25 25.93 -15.75 15.81
C ALA A 25 26.57 -15.63 14.43
N ARG A 26 27.55 -14.73 14.25
CA ARG A 26 28.24 -14.47 12.99
C ARG A 26 29.13 -15.62 12.51
N ALA A 27 29.60 -16.48 13.43
CA ALA A 27 30.36 -17.67 13.09
C ALA A 27 29.51 -18.80 12.49
N ARG A 28 28.17 -18.71 12.55
CA ARG A 28 27.27 -19.69 11.93
C ARG A 28 27.18 -19.47 10.42
N ASP A 29 27.10 -20.55 9.67
CA ASP A 29 26.94 -20.50 8.22
C ASP A 29 25.68 -19.71 7.82
N GLY A 30 25.81 -18.81 6.85
CA GLY A 30 24.78 -17.87 6.44
C GLY A 30 24.54 -16.66 7.37
N PHE A 31 25.26 -16.54 8.50
CA PHE A 31 25.08 -15.43 9.47
C PHE A 31 26.28 -14.47 9.56
N GLY A 32 27.28 -14.55 8.67
CA GLY A 32 28.49 -13.71 8.72
C GLY A 32 28.23 -12.20 8.86
N ASP A 33 27.10 -11.71 8.31
CA ASP A 33 26.68 -10.32 8.38
C ASP A 33 25.55 -10.04 9.38
N PHE A 34 25.31 -10.96 10.33
CA PHE A 34 24.25 -10.81 11.33
C PHE A 34 24.41 -9.50 12.13
N LEU A 35 23.37 -8.67 12.12
CA LEU A 35 23.35 -7.32 12.69
C LEU A 35 24.52 -6.43 12.22
N ARG A 36 25.04 -6.64 11.01
CA ARG A 36 25.92 -5.70 10.31
C ARG A 36 25.13 -4.93 9.26
N ALA A 37 25.62 -3.73 8.94
CA ALA A 37 25.10 -2.99 7.80
C ALA A 37 25.34 -3.80 6.52
N PRO A 38 24.33 -3.94 5.63
CA PRO A 38 24.53 -4.59 4.35
C PRO A 38 25.56 -3.83 3.51
N SER A 39 26.45 -4.57 2.84
CA SER A 39 27.46 -3.96 1.96
C SER A 39 26.83 -3.39 0.69
N LEU A 40 27.43 -2.36 0.10
CA LEU A 40 26.99 -1.82 -1.20
C LEU A 40 26.95 -2.93 -2.27
N ALA A 41 27.95 -3.82 -2.29
CA ALA A 41 27.98 -4.97 -3.19
C ALA A 41 26.74 -5.87 -3.08
N SER A 42 26.10 -5.93 -1.90
CA SER A 42 24.86 -6.70 -1.68
C SER A 42 23.58 -5.93 -2.01
N ILE A 43 23.65 -4.60 -2.11
CA ILE A 43 22.51 -3.67 -2.27
C ILE A 43 22.36 -3.25 -3.74
N LEU A 44 23.43 -2.82 -4.40
CA LEU A 44 23.37 -2.29 -5.77
C LEU A 44 22.74 -3.27 -6.78
N PRO A 45 22.99 -4.60 -6.71
CA PRO A 45 22.31 -5.54 -7.61
C PRO A 45 20.79 -5.57 -7.47
N VAL A 46 20.24 -5.13 -6.33
CA VAL A 46 18.80 -5.01 -6.11
C VAL A 46 18.20 -3.85 -6.91
N ALA A 47 19.00 -2.92 -7.42
CA ALA A 47 18.53 -1.83 -8.30
C ALA A 47 18.61 -2.18 -9.80
N ALA A 48 18.86 -3.44 -10.16
CA ALA A 48 19.03 -3.86 -11.56
C ALA A 48 17.82 -3.58 -12.46
N ASP A 49 16.59 -3.75 -11.95
CA ASP A 49 15.35 -3.51 -12.70
C ASP A 49 14.85 -2.05 -12.60
N GLY A 50 15.62 -1.17 -11.94
CA GLY A 50 15.33 0.24 -11.75
C GLY A 50 15.73 0.77 -10.36
N PRO A 51 15.89 2.09 -10.21
CA PRO A 51 16.37 2.72 -9.00
C PRO A 51 15.43 2.53 -7.80
N ILE A 52 16.03 2.49 -6.61
CA ILE A 52 15.32 2.41 -5.33
C ILE A 52 15.57 3.72 -4.59
N VAL A 53 14.53 4.47 -4.30
CA VAL A 53 14.59 5.76 -3.60
C VAL A 53 14.24 5.50 -2.14
N VAL A 54 15.27 5.41 -1.29
CA VAL A 54 15.09 5.31 0.16
C VAL A 54 14.98 6.72 0.73
N ILE A 55 13.84 7.05 1.35
CA ILE A 55 13.65 8.38 1.95
C ILE A 55 13.78 8.23 3.45
N ASN A 56 14.83 8.80 4.01
CA ASN A 56 15.11 8.76 5.44
C ASN A 56 14.64 10.06 6.08
N ALA A 57 13.44 10.05 6.66
CA ALA A 57 12.88 11.17 7.40
C ALA A 57 13.30 11.12 8.87
N ALA A 58 14.44 11.74 9.20
CA ALA A 58 14.92 11.84 10.58
C ALA A 58 14.47 13.16 11.23
N ARG A 59 14.50 13.21 12.57
CA ARG A 59 14.10 14.41 13.35
C ARG A 59 14.87 15.70 13.02
N THR A 60 16.08 15.58 12.46
CA THR A 60 16.97 16.72 12.21
C THR A 60 17.16 17.05 10.74
N ARG A 61 16.80 16.13 9.84
CA ARG A 61 16.88 16.30 8.38
C ARG A 61 16.15 15.17 7.67
N THR A 62 15.77 15.42 6.43
CA THR A 62 15.26 14.41 5.51
C THR A 62 16.17 14.28 4.30
N ASP A 63 16.56 13.06 3.96
CA ASP A 63 17.41 12.74 2.80
C ASP A 63 16.75 11.68 1.92
N ALA A 64 16.96 11.76 0.60
CA ALA A 64 16.75 10.65 -0.32
C ALA A 64 18.10 10.00 -0.65
N LEU A 65 18.18 8.68 -0.46
CA LEU A 65 19.30 7.85 -0.91
C LEU A 65 18.82 7.06 -2.12
N ILE A 66 19.22 7.51 -3.32
CA ILE A 66 18.83 6.89 -4.58
C ILE A 66 19.84 5.79 -4.90
N VAL A 67 19.43 4.54 -4.73
CA VAL A 67 20.25 3.37 -5.05
C VAL A 67 20.05 3.02 -6.52
N THR A 68 21.13 3.00 -7.30
CA THR A 68 21.19 2.57 -8.69
C THR A 68 22.09 1.33 -8.82
N ALA A 69 22.20 0.77 -10.02
CA ALA A 69 23.16 -0.32 -10.28
C ALA A 69 24.63 0.16 -10.15
N ASP A 70 24.87 1.46 -10.39
CA ASP A 70 26.21 2.06 -10.45
C ASP A 70 26.66 2.68 -9.12
N GLY A 71 25.73 2.95 -8.20
CA GLY A 71 26.06 3.57 -6.92
C GLY A 71 24.87 4.08 -6.14
N VAL A 72 25.14 4.99 -5.21
CA VAL A 72 24.12 5.66 -4.39
C VAL A 72 24.27 7.16 -4.55
N ILE A 73 23.18 7.84 -4.92
CA ILE A 73 23.11 9.30 -5.06
C ILE A 73 22.35 9.85 -3.85
N PRO A 74 23.02 10.54 -2.90
CA PRO A 74 22.34 11.20 -1.80
C PRO A 74 21.81 12.58 -2.22
N ILE A 75 20.57 12.89 -1.87
CA ILE A 75 19.94 14.21 -2.04
C ILE A 75 19.37 14.65 -0.71
N ARG A 76 19.70 15.89 -0.31
CA ARG A 76 19.10 16.52 0.85
C ARG A 76 17.76 17.15 0.46
N LEU A 77 16.70 16.84 1.22
CA LEU A 77 15.34 17.31 0.97
C LEU A 77 14.90 18.25 2.09
N SER A 78 15.52 19.45 2.15
CA SER A 78 15.26 20.42 3.22
C SER A 78 13.81 20.90 3.22
N ASP A 79 13.25 21.26 2.06
CA ASP A 79 11.88 21.77 1.97
C ASP A 79 10.84 20.68 2.33
N LEU A 80 11.17 19.42 2.02
CA LEU A 80 10.37 18.28 2.46
C LEU A 80 10.40 18.15 3.98
N HIS A 81 11.59 18.29 4.60
CA HIS A 81 11.76 18.18 6.04
C HIS A 81 10.91 19.21 6.79
N ASP A 82 10.93 20.46 6.33
CA ASP A 82 10.23 21.57 6.99
C ASP A 82 8.70 21.43 6.88
N GLY A 83 8.21 20.90 5.76
CA GLY A 83 6.77 20.72 5.51
C GLY A 83 6.18 19.38 5.96
N LEU A 84 6.99 18.38 6.29
CA LEU A 84 6.56 16.98 6.36
C LEU A 84 5.38 16.74 7.29
N MET A 85 5.48 17.18 8.55
CA MET A 85 4.43 16.94 9.54
C MET A 85 3.16 17.71 9.21
N HIS A 86 3.29 18.96 8.74
CA HIS A 86 2.15 19.80 8.40
C HIS A 86 1.33 19.18 7.27
N TRP A 87 1.98 18.85 6.16
CA TRP A 87 1.30 18.29 4.99
C TRP A 87 0.79 16.87 5.21
N THR A 88 1.51 16.06 5.98
CA THR A 88 0.99 14.73 6.37
C THR A 88 -0.28 14.87 7.20
N ASN A 89 -0.32 15.79 8.17
CA ASN A 89 -1.51 16.02 8.99
C ASN A 89 -2.67 16.59 8.19
N GLU A 90 -2.43 17.56 7.30
CA GLU A 90 -3.47 18.11 6.42
C GLU A 90 -4.08 17.01 5.54
N TYR A 91 -3.23 16.20 4.93
CA TYR A 91 -3.64 15.09 4.08
C TYR A 91 -4.46 14.05 4.86
N LEU A 92 -3.94 13.56 5.99
CA LEU A 92 -4.64 12.56 6.80
C LEU A 92 -5.96 13.08 7.36
N THR A 93 -5.99 14.35 7.78
CA THR A 93 -7.21 14.99 8.28
C THR A 93 -8.27 15.08 7.19
N ALA A 94 -7.89 15.48 5.98
CA ALA A 94 -8.81 15.56 4.83
C ALA A 94 -9.44 14.19 4.51
N ILE A 95 -8.60 13.15 4.40
CA ILE A 95 -9.07 11.78 4.15
C ILE A 95 -9.98 11.27 5.27
N GLN A 96 -9.64 11.54 6.54
CA GLN A 96 -10.45 11.13 7.68
C GLN A 96 -11.81 11.85 7.71
N MET A 97 -11.83 13.16 7.50
CA MET A 97 -13.07 13.96 7.43
C MET A 97 -13.99 13.45 6.32
N GLN A 98 -13.45 13.16 5.13
CA GLN A 98 -14.22 12.58 4.03
C GLN A 98 -14.82 11.22 4.39
N GLN A 99 -14.05 10.37 5.07
CA GLN A 99 -14.53 9.07 5.53
C GLN A 99 -15.67 9.20 6.55
N ASP A 100 -15.55 10.13 7.51
CA ASP A 100 -16.57 10.35 8.54
C ASP A 100 -17.85 10.96 7.95
N ALA A 101 -17.72 11.90 7.01
CA ALA A 101 -18.86 12.44 6.26
C ALA A 101 -19.56 11.35 5.43
N THR A 102 -18.80 10.47 4.78
CA THR A 102 -19.33 9.33 4.01
C THR A 102 -20.11 8.37 4.90
N THR A 103 -19.56 8.03 6.07
CA THR A 103 -20.20 7.15 7.05
C THR A 103 -21.52 7.73 7.55
N ARG A 104 -21.55 9.02 7.90
CA ARG A 104 -22.75 9.72 8.34
C ARG A 104 -23.80 9.79 7.23
N TYR A 105 -23.40 10.09 5.99
CA TYR A 105 -24.29 10.08 4.84
C TYR A 105 -24.97 8.72 4.66
N PHE A 106 -24.20 7.62 4.67
CA PHE A 106 -24.78 6.28 4.51
C PHE A 106 -25.70 5.91 5.68
N ALA A 107 -25.31 6.22 6.92
CA ALA A 107 -26.17 5.98 8.08
C ALA A 107 -27.51 6.75 7.99
N ALA A 108 -27.47 8.02 7.59
CA ALA A 108 -28.67 8.84 7.41
C ALA A 108 -29.53 8.33 6.24
N ARG A 109 -28.90 7.95 5.12
CA ARG A 109 -29.56 7.38 3.96
C ARG A 109 -30.27 6.07 4.30
N MET A 110 -29.58 5.14 4.98
CA MET A 110 -30.17 3.86 5.39
C MET A 110 -31.38 4.08 6.30
N ARG A 111 -31.25 4.93 7.34
CA ARG A 111 -32.38 5.25 8.24
C ARG A 111 -33.61 5.77 7.47
N PHE A 112 -33.38 6.66 6.50
CA PHE A 112 -34.45 7.21 5.67
C PHE A 112 -35.03 6.16 4.69
N GLU A 113 -34.19 5.36 4.04
CA GLU A 113 -34.63 4.38 3.04
C GLU A 113 -35.32 3.17 3.66
N SER A 114 -34.85 2.70 4.82
CA SER A 114 -35.27 1.45 5.46
C SER A 114 -36.45 1.56 6.43
N GLY A 115 -36.96 2.76 6.73
CA GLY A 115 -38.19 2.86 7.54
C GLY A 115 -38.63 4.24 8.01
N ASP A 116 -37.70 5.12 8.43
CA ASP A 116 -38.09 6.43 8.97
C ASP A 116 -38.24 7.46 7.85
N ARG A 117 -39.47 7.63 7.37
CA ARG A 117 -39.82 8.62 6.34
C ARG A 117 -40.29 9.97 6.92
N SER A 118 -39.98 10.26 8.18
CA SER A 118 -40.37 11.53 8.81
C SER A 118 -39.66 12.74 8.16
N PRO A 119 -40.22 13.95 8.27
CA PRO A 119 -39.54 15.18 7.83
C PRO A 119 -38.17 15.37 8.50
N ALA A 120 -38.02 14.95 9.76
CA ALA A 120 -36.74 15.02 10.47
C ALA A 120 -35.69 14.10 9.86
N ALA A 121 -36.05 12.85 9.54
CA ALA A 121 -35.15 11.92 8.86
C ALA A 121 -34.78 12.40 7.45
N PHE A 122 -35.73 12.97 6.70
CA PHE A 122 -35.45 13.59 5.41
C PHE A 122 -34.47 14.77 5.53
N HIS A 123 -34.68 15.68 6.50
CA HIS A 123 -33.77 16.80 6.74
C HIS A 123 -32.37 16.32 7.15
N GLY A 124 -32.27 15.32 8.03
CA GLY A 124 -31.00 14.72 8.42
C GLY A 124 -30.26 14.10 7.23
N TYR A 125 -30.97 13.39 6.35
CA TYR A 125 -30.41 12.85 5.11
C TYR A 125 -29.90 13.96 4.16
N GLN A 126 -30.68 15.02 3.94
CA GLN A 126 -30.26 16.14 3.08
C GLN A 126 -29.07 16.90 3.67
N ALA A 127 -29.05 17.13 4.99
CA ALA A 127 -27.93 17.78 5.67
C ALA A 127 -26.64 16.95 5.54
N ALA A 128 -26.69 15.64 5.78
CA ALA A 128 -25.53 14.77 5.62
C ALA A 128 -25.05 14.69 4.16
N LYS A 129 -25.97 14.76 3.19
CA LYS A 129 -25.62 14.84 1.76
C LYS A 129 -24.91 16.14 1.41
N ALA A 130 -25.40 17.27 1.92
CA ALA A 130 -24.77 18.57 1.70
C ALA A 130 -23.37 18.64 2.34
N GLU A 131 -23.23 18.14 3.57
CA GLU A 131 -21.94 18.02 4.26
C GLU A 131 -20.94 17.20 3.43
N LEU A 132 -21.35 16.02 2.94
CA LEU A 132 -20.49 15.15 2.11
C LEU A 132 -19.96 15.87 0.86
N LEU A 133 -20.78 16.69 0.21
CA LEU A 133 -20.36 17.45 -0.98
C LEU A 133 -19.34 18.55 -0.63
N THR A 134 -19.58 19.29 0.46
CA THR A 134 -18.67 20.34 0.93
C THR A 134 -17.32 19.73 1.35
N VAL A 135 -17.35 18.73 2.23
CA VAL A 135 -16.14 18.04 2.71
C VAL A 135 -15.40 17.38 1.57
N GLY A 136 -16.11 16.79 0.61
CA GLY A 136 -15.49 16.20 -0.59
C GLY A 136 -14.70 17.24 -1.39
N THR A 137 -15.28 18.42 -1.63
CA THR A 137 -14.60 19.50 -2.36
C THR A 137 -13.34 19.98 -1.64
N GLU A 138 -13.43 20.22 -0.32
CA GLU A 138 -12.27 20.59 0.51
C GLU A 138 -11.20 19.50 0.52
N THR A 139 -11.61 18.23 0.52
CA THR A 139 -10.69 17.10 0.52
C THR A 139 -9.91 17.05 -0.79
N GLU A 140 -10.56 17.18 -1.94
CA GLU A 140 -9.87 17.19 -3.24
C GLU A 140 -8.87 18.36 -3.33
N GLN A 141 -9.22 19.54 -2.82
CA GLN A 141 -8.32 20.70 -2.78
C GLN A 141 -7.08 20.44 -1.91
N LYS A 142 -7.26 19.90 -0.69
CA LYS A 142 -6.15 19.58 0.21
C LYS A 142 -5.25 18.48 -0.34
N VAL A 143 -5.86 17.47 -0.96
CA VAL A 143 -5.16 16.39 -1.64
C VAL A 143 -4.32 16.95 -2.79
N ASP A 144 -4.90 17.74 -3.70
CA ASP A 144 -4.17 18.37 -4.81
C ASP A 144 -2.99 19.21 -4.30
N ALA A 145 -3.21 20.04 -3.29
CA ALA A 145 -2.16 20.86 -2.69
C ALA A 145 -1.00 20.01 -2.11
N THR A 146 -1.32 18.87 -1.48
CA THR A 146 -0.32 17.93 -0.97
C THR A 146 0.44 17.24 -2.12
N LEU A 147 -0.24 16.88 -3.22
CA LEU A 147 0.41 16.28 -4.39
C LEU A 147 1.39 17.24 -5.07
N ARG A 148 1.04 18.53 -5.15
CA ARG A 148 1.93 19.59 -5.67
C ARG A 148 3.13 19.80 -4.75
N TRP A 149 2.91 19.86 -3.43
CA TRP A 149 4.02 19.97 -2.47
C TRP A 149 4.97 18.75 -2.52
N LEU A 150 4.43 17.53 -2.59
CA LEU A 150 5.24 16.32 -2.77
C LEU A 150 6.03 16.34 -4.08
N TRP A 151 5.47 16.95 -5.12
CA TRP A 151 6.20 17.12 -6.38
C TRP A 151 7.41 18.02 -6.19
N ASP A 152 7.17 19.24 -5.74
CA ASP A 152 8.19 20.28 -5.63
C ASP A 152 9.31 19.89 -4.65
N CYS A 153 8.94 19.29 -3.51
CA CYS A 153 9.88 19.04 -2.41
C CYS A 153 10.53 17.66 -2.43
N LEU A 154 10.01 16.70 -3.20
CA LEU A 154 10.51 15.32 -3.23
C LEU A 154 10.65 14.76 -4.64
N ALA A 155 9.56 14.68 -5.39
CA ALA A 155 9.55 13.90 -6.62
C ALA A 155 10.40 14.56 -7.71
N GLU A 156 10.28 15.87 -7.93
CA GLU A 156 11.06 16.56 -8.95
C GLU A 156 12.56 16.53 -8.67
N PRO A 157 13.07 16.82 -7.47
CA PRO A 157 14.49 16.66 -7.15
C PRO A 157 15.02 15.25 -7.41
N VAL A 158 14.25 14.22 -7.00
CA VAL A 158 14.63 12.81 -7.19
C VAL A 158 14.63 12.41 -8.66
N LEU A 159 13.57 12.73 -9.40
CA LEU A 159 13.46 12.39 -10.81
C LEU A 159 14.48 13.15 -11.65
N THR A 160 14.80 14.40 -11.29
CA THR A 160 15.84 15.19 -11.95
C THR A 160 17.22 14.56 -11.79
N ALA A 161 17.56 14.13 -10.57
CA ALA A 161 18.83 13.44 -10.32
C ALA A 161 18.94 12.09 -11.05
N LEU A 162 17.80 11.45 -11.33
CA LEU A 162 17.72 10.23 -12.15
C LEU A 162 17.72 10.52 -13.67
N GLY A 163 17.64 11.79 -14.08
CA GLY A 163 17.49 12.18 -15.49
C GLY A 163 16.09 11.95 -16.08
N PHE A 164 15.10 11.64 -15.24
CA PHE A 164 13.70 11.40 -15.64
C PHE A 164 12.91 12.71 -15.71
N ASN A 165 13.36 13.62 -16.58
CA ASN A 165 12.87 15.00 -16.66
C ASN A 165 11.58 15.17 -17.49
N ALA A 166 11.20 14.17 -18.28
CA ALA A 166 10.05 14.24 -19.17
C ALA A 166 9.36 12.87 -19.28
N ALA A 167 8.09 12.90 -19.70
CA ALA A 167 7.36 11.69 -20.04
C ALA A 167 7.97 11.02 -21.28
N VAL A 168 8.03 9.70 -21.25
CA VAL A 168 8.52 8.87 -22.36
C VAL A 168 7.50 7.78 -22.68
N ALA A 169 7.59 7.20 -23.88
CA ALA A 169 6.65 6.16 -24.34
C ALA A 169 6.65 4.93 -23.42
N GLU A 170 7.83 4.54 -22.94
CA GLU A 170 8.03 3.46 -21.98
C GLU A 170 8.66 4.01 -20.69
N PRO A 171 7.83 4.41 -19.70
CA PRO A 171 8.33 5.02 -18.48
C PRO A 171 9.19 4.03 -17.68
N PRO A 172 10.37 4.46 -17.16
CA PRO A 172 11.21 3.60 -16.34
C PRO A 172 10.53 3.27 -15.01
N ARG A 173 10.96 2.17 -14.38
CA ARG A 173 10.48 1.75 -13.06
C ARG A 173 11.22 2.48 -11.95
N VAL A 174 10.50 2.85 -10.89
CA VAL A 174 11.06 3.38 -9.64
C VAL A 174 10.44 2.67 -8.44
N TRP A 175 11.26 2.30 -7.46
CA TRP A 175 10.79 1.78 -6.17
C TRP A 175 10.97 2.83 -5.07
N TRP A 176 9.86 3.27 -4.48
CA TRP A 176 9.83 4.15 -3.33
C TRP A 176 9.93 3.32 -2.04
N CYS A 177 10.89 3.69 -1.18
CA CYS A 177 11.07 3.10 0.15
C CYS A 177 10.95 4.23 1.20
N PRO A 178 9.71 4.71 1.47
CA PRO A 178 9.48 5.77 2.45
C PRO A 178 9.64 5.26 3.88
N THR A 179 10.00 6.16 4.80
CA THR A 179 9.99 5.94 6.25
C THR A 179 9.16 7.01 6.96
N GLY A 180 8.79 6.77 8.21
CA GLY A 180 8.10 7.77 9.02
C GLY A 180 6.75 8.22 8.42
N PRO A 181 6.41 9.51 8.55
CA PRO A 181 5.15 10.09 8.05
C PRO A 181 4.95 9.95 6.52
N LEU A 182 6.02 9.80 5.73
CA LEU A 182 5.93 9.64 4.28
C LEU A 182 5.27 8.31 3.86
N THR A 183 5.24 7.32 4.75
CA THR A 183 4.51 6.06 4.51
C THR A 183 3.01 6.29 4.31
N PHE A 184 2.49 7.43 4.79
CA PHE A 184 1.11 7.85 4.63
C PHE A 184 0.84 8.72 3.40
N LEU A 185 1.80 8.91 2.50
CA LEU A 185 1.64 9.86 1.40
C LEU A 185 1.73 9.18 0.04
N PRO A 186 0.87 9.57 -0.92
CA PRO A 186 0.80 8.94 -2.25
C PRO A 186 1.92 9.45 -3.17
N LEU A 187 3.19 9.12 -2.84
CA LEU A 187 4.38 9.53 -3.60
C LEU A 187 4.27 9.26 -5.12
N HIS A 188 3.68 8.13 -5.50
CA HIS A 188 3.44 7.76 -6.90
C HIS A 188 2.51 8.72 -7.67
N ALA A 189 1.73 9.53 -6.95
CA ALA A 189 0.78 10.49 -7.49
C ALA A 189 1.26 11.95 -7.36
N ALA A 190 2.44 12.21 -6.79
CA ALA A 190 2.98 13.55 -6.68
C ALA A 190 3.02 14.24 -8.06
N GLY A 191 2.52 15.46 -8.16
CA GLY A 191 2.56 16.21 -9.42
C GLY A 191 1.67 17.44 -9.47
N HIS A 192 2.03 18.34 -10.40
CA HIS A 192 1.12 19.33 -10.99
C HIS A 192 0.38 18.63 -12.15
N HIS A 193 -0.84 18.15 -11.87
CA HIS A 193 -1.61 17.33 -12.82
C HIS A 193 -2.30 18.13 -13.94
N ASP A 194 -2.28 19.45 -13.82
CA ASP A 194 -2.76 20.44 -14.79
C ASP A 194 -1.83 20.58 -16.01
N ASP A 195 -0.52 20.39 -15.85
CA ASP A 195 0.47 20.54 -16.93
C ASP A 195 1.32 19.30 -17.23
N GLY A 196 1.02 18.17 -16.57
CA GLY A 196 1.70 16.89 -16.80
C GLY A 196 3.04 16.73 -16.09
N ARG A 197 3.46 17.67 -15.23
CA ARG A 197 4.59 17.50 -14.31
C ARG A 197 4.18 16.60 -13.15
N SER A 198 4.08 15.30 -13.41
CA SER A 198 3.70 14.31 -12.41
C SER A 198 4.54 13.04 -12.45
N VAL A 199 4.66 12.38 -11.31
CA VAL A 199 5.33 11.07 -11.18
C VAL A 199 4.64 10.05 -12.08
N LEU A 200 3.30 10.06 -12.10
CA LEU A 200 2.47 9.15 -12.87
C LEU A 200 2.72 9.21 -14.40
N ASP A 201 3.16 10.37 -14.90
CA ASP A 201 3.49 10.56 -16.32
C ASP A 201 4.95 10.24 -16.65
N ARG A 202 5.86 10.31 -15.68
CA ARG A 202 7.31 10.16 -15.92
C ARG A 202 7.85 8.77 -15.59
N VAL A 203 7.27 8.07 -14.61
CA VAL A 203 7.77 6.77 -14.15
C VAL A 203 6.65 5.81 -13.77
N VAL A 204 6.94 4.51 -13.81
CA VAL A 204 6.07 3.48 -13.24
C VAL A 204 6.51 3.18 -11.81
N SER A 205 5.70 3.63 -10.84
CA SER A 205 6.01 3.54 -9.42
C SER A 205 5.70 2.19 -8.81
N SER A 206 6.51 1.78 -7.84
CA SER A 206 6.26 0.68 -6.92
C SER A 206 6.76 1.07 -5.53
N TYR A 207 6.26 0.43 -4.49
CA TYR A 207 6.69 0.64 -3.12
C TYR A 207 7.45 -0.59 -2.62
N THR A 208 8.33 -0.38 -1.64
CA THR A 208 8.94 -1.45 -0.88
C THR A 208 9.17 -0.99 0.56
N PRO A 209 8.90 -1.83 1.57
CA PRO A 209 9.16 -1.45 2.96
C PRO A 209 10.66 -1.41 3.26
N THR A 210 11.47 -2.23 2.59
CA THR A 210 12.93 -2.24 2.71
C THR A 210 13.58 -2.74 1.43
N ILE A 211 14.87 -2.44 1.23
CA ILE A 211 15.68 -3.06 0.16
C ILE A 211 15.72 -4.59 0.31
N ARG A 212 15.72 -5.10 1.56
CA ARG A 212 15.71 -6.54 1.83
C ARG A 212 14.43 -7.21 1.36
N ALA A 213 13.27 -6.59 1.59
CA ALA A 213 11.98 -7.08 1.13
C ALA A 213 11.92 -7.13 -0.40
N LEU A 214 12.37 -6.07 -1.07
CA LEU A 214 12.46 -6.03 -2.53
C LEU A 214 13.37 -7.13 -3.08
N ARG A 215 14.56 -7.32 -2.49
CA ARG A 215 15.47 -8.41 -2.87
C ARG A 215 14.82 -9.77 -2.69
N GLN A 216 14.03 -9.96 -1.64
CA GLN A 216 13.32 -11.20 -1.40
C GLN A 216 12.22 -11.42 -2.44
N SER A 217 11.42 -10.40 -2.76
CA SER A 217 10.36 -10.52 -3.77
C SER A 217 10.93 -10.83 -5.16
N ARG A 218 12.02 -10.16 -5.58
CA ARG A 218 12.69 -10.44 -6.88
C ARG A 218 13.31 -11.83 -7.00
N ARG A 219 13.73 -12.42 -5.88
CA ARG A 219 14.26 -13.80 -5.85
C ARG A 219 13.16 -14.85 -5.90
N ARG A 220 11.91 -14.47 -5.59
CA ARG A 220 10.81 -15.41 -5.62
C ARG A 220 10.45 -15.72 -7.06
N ARG A 221 10.34 -17.01 -7.33
CA ARG A 221 9.63 -17.55 -8.46
C ARG A 221 8.57 -18.45 -7.85
N PRO A 222 7.27 -18.23 -8.11
CA PRO A 222 6.26 -19.16 -7.65
C PRO A 222 6.65 -20.55 -8.14
N GLN A 223 6.69 -21.52 -7.23
CA GLN A 223 7.06 -22.89 -7.58
C GLN A 223 5.90 -23.63 -8.27
N ARG A 224 4.70 -23.08 -8.17
CA ARG A 224 3.46 -23.68 -8.68
C ARG A 224 3.04 -23.07 -10.01
N GLU A 225 2.64 -23.97 -10.91
CA GLU A 225 2.19 -23.68 -12.27
C GLU A 225 0.68 -23.39 -12.36
N THR A 226 -0.07 -23.41 -11.24
CA THR A 226 -1.53 -23.24 -11.33
C THR A 226 -1.88 -21.79 -11.61
N ASP A 227 -2.57 -21.59 -12.72
CA ASP A 227 -2.97 -20.26 -13.17
C ASP A 227 -4.21 -19.70 -12.42
N ALA A 228 -4.77 -20.48 -11.51
CA ALA A 228 -6.07 -20.22 -10.91
C ALA A 228 -6.04 -19.05 -9.91
N LEU A 229 -7.03 -18.16 -10.01
CA LEU A 229 -7.21 -17.04 -9.10
C LEU A 229 -8.09 -17.43 -7.91
N LEU A 230 -7.64 -17.21 -6.69
CA LEU A 230 -8.52 -17.18 -5.52
C LEU A 230 -9.25 -15.83 -5.50
N ILE A 231 -10.57 -15.85 -5.49
CA ILE A 231 -11.40 -14.65 -5.35
C ILE A 231 -12.14 -14.73 -4.00
N VAL A 232 -11.99 -13.72 -3.17
CA VAL A 232 -12.70 -13.59 -1.90
C VAL A 232 -13.65 -12.41 -1.99
N GLU A 233 -14.95 -12.69 -1.98
CA GLU A 233 -16.03 -11.71 -2.00
C GLU A 233 -16.59 -11.53 -0.58
N ALA A 234 -16.30 -10.39 0.04
CA ALA A 234 -16.73 -10.01 1.37
C ALA A 234 -17.40 -8.62 1.39
N GLY A 235 -18.22 -8.34 0.38
CA GLY A 235 -18.94 -7.06 0.22
C GLY A 235 -20.18 -6.90 1.11
N ASN A 236 -20.70 -7.99 1.67
CA ASN A 236 -21.88 -8.00 2.53
C ASN A 236 -21.54 -8.72 3.85
N VAL A 237 -20.98 -7.95 4.80
CA VAL A 237 -20.61 -8.43 6.14
C VAL A 237 -21.54 -7.77 7.17
N GLU A 238 -22.01 -8.54 8.15
CA GLU A 238 -22.89 -8.04 9.20
C GLU A 238 -22.28 -6.82 9.92
N GLY A 239 -23.10 -5.78 10.13
CA GLY A 239 -22.66 -4.53 10.77
C GLY A 239 -21.87 -3.58 9.88
N GLN A 240 -21.61 -3.92 8.61
CA GLN A 240 -20.96 -3.05 7.64
C GLN A 240 -21.94 -2.53 6.56
N PRO A 241 -21.66 -1.38 5.93
CA PRO A 241 -22.42 -0.94 4.77
C PRO A 241 -22.23 -1.93 3.61
N PRO A 242 -23.28 -2.24 2.83
CA PRO A 242 -23.14 -3.09 1.66
C PRO A 242 -22.25 -2.43 0.60
N LEU A 243 -21.39 -3.22 -0.05
CA LEU A 243 -20.60 -2.80 -1.20
C LEU A 243 -21.22 -3.37 -2.50
N PRO A 244 -22.09 -2.61 -3.19
CA PRO A 244 -22.91 -3.14 -4.28
C PRO A 244 -22.13 -3.52 -5.54
N HIS A 245 -20.91 -3.00 -5.73
CA HIS A 245 -20.10 -3.31 -6.92
C HIS A 245 -19.19 -4.52 -6.74
N THR A 246 -19.02 -5.08 -5.54
CA THR A 246 -18.15 -6.27 -5.31
C THR A 246 -18.62 -7.49 -6.09
N ALA A 247 -19.93 -7.77 -6.07
CA ALA A 247 -20.49 -8.91 -6.81
C ALA A 247 -20.23 -8.80 -8.32
N ALA A 248 -20.27 -7.56 -8.83
CA ALA A 248 -20.12 -7.30 -10.24
C ALA A 248 -18.64 -7.15 -10.68
N GLU A 249 -17.74 -6.80 -9.75
CA GLU A 249 -16.28 -6.95 -9.88
C GLU A 249 -15.90 -8.43 -9.96
N VAL A 250 -16.41 -9.26 -9.03
CA VAL A 250 -16.17 -10.71 -9.00
C VAL A 250 -16.66 -11.38 -10.28
N ALA A 251 -17.87 -11.06 -10.76
CA ALA A 251 -18.39 -11.61 -12.01
C ALA A 251 -17.52 -11.28 -13.24
N ALA A 252 -16.93 -10.08 -13.27
CA ALA A 252 -16.01 -9.69 -14.34
C ALA A 252 -14.71 -10.54 -14.28
N LEU A 253 -14.19 -10.81 -13.09
CA LEU A 253 -13.02 -11.67 -12.91
C LEU A 253 -13.30 -13.14 -13.22
N GLU A 254 -14.44 -13.69 -12.79
CA GLU A 254 -14.84 -15.05 -13.14
C GLU A 254 -14.90 -15.26 -14.66
N THR A 255 -15.39 -14.24 -15.37
CA THR A 255 -15.42 -14.21 -16.84
C THR A 255 -14.00 -14.15 -17.43
N LEU A 256 -13.16 -13.23 -16.96
CA LEU A 256 -11.78 -13.06 -17.45
C LEU A 256 -10.92 -14.32 -17.24
N PHE A 257 -11.11 -15.03 -16.13
CA PHE A 257 -10.37 -16.25 -15.83
C PHE A 257 -10.98 -17.51 -16.47
N ALA A 258 -12.11 -17.39 -17.17
CA ALA A 258 -12.80 -18.49 -17.85
C ALA A 258 -13.00 -19.72 -16.95
N GLY A 259 -13.40 -19.49 -15.70
CA GLY A 259 -13.61 -20.56 -14.71
C GLY A 259 -12.33 -21.09 -14.04
N ARG A 260 -11.14 -20.58 -14.38
CA ARG A 260 -9.89 -20.86 -13.65
C ARG A 260 -9.79 -20.02 -12.38
N CYS A 261 -10.81 -20.10 -11.54
CA CYS A 261 -10.86 -19.38 -10.28
C CYS A 261 -11.60 -20.17 -9.21
N THR A 262 -11.18 -20.00 -7.97
CA THR A 262 -11.92 -20.47 -6.79
C THR A 262 -12.54 -19.26 -6.12
N VAL A 263 -13.87 -19.26 -5.92
CA VAL A 263 -14.57 -18.11 -5.33
C VAL A 263 -15.10 -18.47 -3.95
N LEU A 264 -14.67 -17.71 -2.94
CA LEU A 264 -15.21 -17.73 -1.58
C LEU A 264 -16.13 -16.52 -1.40
N ARG A 265 -17.41 -16.75 -1.09
CA ARG A 265 -18.42 -15.70 -0.90
C ARG A 265 -19.42 -16.06 0.19
N GLY A 266 -20.02 -15.05 0.83
CA GLY A 266 -21.00 -15.23 1.91
C GLY A 266 -20.45 -16.10 3.04
N GLU A 267 -21.21 -17.12 3.45
CA GLU A 267 -20.83 -18.03 4.55
C GLU A 267 -19.54 -18.81 4.30
N THR A 268 -19.09 -18.94 3.03
CA THR A 268 -17.84 -19.64 2.71
C THR A 268 -16.59 -18.77 2.83
N ALA A 269 -16.74 -17.44 2.86
CA ALA A 269 -15.66 -16.47 3.00
C ALA A 269 -15.22 -16.34 4.47
N THR A 270 -14.79 -17.45 5.08
CA THR A 270 -14.32 -17.49 6.49
C THR A 270 -12.81 -17.38 6.57
N ARG A 271 -12.28 -16.96 7.73
CA ARG A 271 -10.83 -16.89 8.03
C ARG A 271 -10.13 -18.22 7.76
N LYS A 272 -10.74 -19.33 8.16
CA LYS A 272 -10.20 -20.67 7.94
C LYS A 272 -10.08 -20.96 6.45
N ASN A 273 -11.18 -20.81 5.70
CA ASN A 273 -11.21 -21.13 4.27
C ASN A 273 -10.25 -20.25 3.48
N VAL A 274 -10.24 -18.94 3.75
CA VAL A 274 -9.33 -18.00 3.07
C VAL A 274 -7.87 -18.41 3.31
N ARG A 275 -7.48 -18.72 4.55
CA ARG A 275 -6.11 -19.14 4.87
C ARG A 275 -5.72 -20.45 4.18
N GLU A 276 -6.61 -21.44 4.16
CA GLU A 276 -6.36 -22.72 3.48
C GLU A 276 -6.21 -22.54 1.96
N HIS A 277 -6.97 -21.63 1.36
CA HIS A 277 -6.87 -21.34 -0.07
C HIS A 277 -5.65 -20.48 -0.41
N LEU A 278 -5.25 -19.54 0.45
CA LEU A 278 -3.97 -18.81 0.30
C LEU A 278 -2.76 -19.75 0.32
N ALA A 279 -2.84 -20.87 1.03
CA ALA A 279 -1.78 -21.88 1.03
C ALA A 279 -1.71 -22.70 -0.27
N THR A 280 -2.74 -22.66 -1.11
CA THR A 280 -2.86 -23.46 -2.35
C THR A 280 -2.85 -22.63 -3.62
N HIS A 281 -3.22 -21.34 -3.55
CA HIS A 281 -3.29 -20.43 -4.69
C HIS A 281 -2.13 -19.45 -4.66
N ALA A 282 -1.41 -19.34 -5.78
CA ALA A 282 -0.36 -18.34 -5.93
C ALA A 282 -0.93 -16.92 -6.15
N ARG A 283 -2.21 -16.81 -6.51
CA ARG A 283 -2.85 -15.55 -6.88
C ARG A 283 -4.13 -15.35 -6.09
N VAL A 284 -4.31 -14.15 -5.53
CA VAL A 284 -5.51 -13.80 -4.76
C VAL A 284 -6.05 -12.43 -5.16
N HIS A 285 -7.37 -12.34 -5.29
CA HIS A 285 -8.13 -11.11 -5.34
C HIS A 285 -9.07 -11.08 -4.14
N PHE A 286 -8.98 -10.04 -3.33
CA PHE A 286 -9.92 -9.77 -2.26
C PHE A 286 -10.75 -8.55 -2.62
N SER A 287 -12.07 -8.66 -2.52
CA SER A 287 -13.03 -7.56 -2.71
C SER A 287 -13.96 -7.50 -1.51
N GLY A 288 -13.85 -6.44 -0.72
CA GLY A 288 -14.61 -6.31 0.52
C GLY A 288 -14.05 -5.25 1.46
N HIS A 289 -14.48 -5.31 2.71
CA HIS A 289 -14.03 -4.34 3.71
C HIS A 289 -12.65 -4.71 4.30
N GLY A 290 -11.82 -3.69 4.45
CA GLY A 290 -10.55 -3.75 5.18
C GLY A 290 -10.60 -2.78 6.37
N HIS A 291 -9.91 -3.15 7.45
CA HIS A 291 -9.75 -2.29 8.62
C HIS A 291 -8.29 -2.23 9.03
N GLN A 292 -7.84 -1.05 9.48
CA GLN A 292 -6.52 -0.85 10.04
C GLN A 292 -6.67 -0.17 11.40
N ASP A 293 -6.05 -0.75 12.43
CA ASP A 293 -5.93 -0.16 13.77
C ASP A 293 -4.58 0.55 13.84
N LEU A 294 -4.58 1.89 13.85
CA LEU A 294 -3.36 2.69 13.82
C LEU A 294 -2.53 2.59 15.11
N ALA A 295 -3.16 2.26 16.23
CA ALA A 295 -2.50 2.06 17.52
C ALA A 295 -1.99 0.61 17.66
N ARG A 296 -2.70 -0.35 17.05
CA ARG A 296 -2.30 -1.77 17.04
C ARG A 296 -2.34 -2.34 15.62
N PRO A 297 -1.36 -2.02 14.77
CA PRO A 297 -1.38 -2.39 13.34
C PRO A 297 -1.57 -3.88 13.07
N ALA A 298 -1.05 -4.74 13.95
CA ALA A 298 -1.19 -6.19 13.83
C ALA A 298 -2.65 -6.69 13.97
N GLU A 299 -3.54 -5.89 14.58
CA GLU A 299 -4.98 -6.18 14.70
C GLU A 299 -5.79 -5.76 13.46
N GLY A 300 -5.20 -4.96 12.58
CA GLY A 300 -5.77 -4.66 11.26
C GLY A 300 -5.88 -5.90 10.39
N GLY A 301 -6.77 -5.89 9.40
CA GLY A 301 -7.02 -7.05 8.55
C GLY A 301 -8.22 -6.94 7.62
N LEU A 302 -8.60 -8.08 7.07
CA LEU A 302 -9.72 -8.24 6.15
C LEU A 302 -10.96 -8.71 6.89
N LEU A 303 -12.09 -8.03 6.70
CA LEU A 303 -13.36 -8.45 7.29
C LEU A 303 -13.95 -9.59 6.47
N LEU A 304 -14.25 -10.69 7.16
CA LEU A 304 -14.79 -11.94 6.61
C LEU A 304 -16.09 -12.31 7.34
N SER A 305 -16.77 -13.36 6.88
CA SER A 305 -18.08 -13.75 7.43
C SER A 305 -18.04 -14.19 8.90
N ASP A 306 -16.90 -14.66 9.40
CA ASP A 306 -16.69 -15.11 10.78
C ASP A 306 -15.76 -14.18 11.61
N GLY A 307 -15.49 -12.97 11.11
CA GLY A 307 -14.67 -11.95 11.78
C GLY A 307 -13.45 -11.49 10.97
N THR A 308 -12.49 -10.84 11.63
CA THR A 308 -11.31 -10.27 10.96
C THR A 308 -10.20 -11.29 10.76
N LEU A 309 -9.73 -11.48 9.52
CA LEU A 309 -8.45 -12.13 9.22
C LEU A 309 -7.32 -11.11 9.46
N ARG A 310 -6.63 -11.22 10.59
CA ARG A 310 -5.67 -10.22 11.04
C ARG A 310 -4.33 -10.32 10.32
N ILE A 311 -3.60 -9.22 10.28
CA ILE A 311 -2.20 -9.17 9.88
C ILE A 311 -1.35 -10.14 10.72
N ALA A 312 -1.61 -10.23 12.03
CA ALA A 312 -0.93 -11.19 12.91
C ALA A 312 -1.14 -12.65 12.45
N ASP A 313 -2.37 -13.01 12.05
CA ASP A 313 -2.72 -14.35 11.62
C ASP A 313 -2.00 -14.73 10.31
N LEU A 314 -1.93 -13.78 9.36
CA LEU A 314 -1.22 -13.95 8.10
C LEU A 314 0.30 -14.03 8.30
N SER A 315 0.85 -13.22 9.20
CA SER A 315 2.30 -13.13 9.47
C SER A 315 2.87 -14.43 10.05
N ALA A 316 2.04 -15.23 10.73
CA ALA A 316 2.41 -16.53 11.27
C ALA A 316 2.64 -17.62 10.20
N HIS A 317 2.33 -17.33 8.93
CA HIS A 317 2.40 -18.30 7.84
C HIS A 317 3.39 -17.87 6.74
N ARG A 318 3.73 -18.83 5.87
CA ARG A 318 4.45 -18.59 4.63
C ARG A 318 3.60 -19.12 3.48
N PHE A 319 3.44 -18.32 2.44
CA PHE A 319 2.67 -18.64 1.25
C PHE A 319 3.62 -18.70 0.05
N ASP A 320 3.33 -19.58 -0.92
CA ASP A 320 3.99 -19.59 -2.23
C ASP A 320 3.20 -18.70 -3.19
N GLY A 321 3.16 -17.40 -2.86
CA GLY A 321 2.37 -16.40 -3.56
C GLY A 321 3.15 -15.72 -4.68
N ASP A 322 2.45 -15.37 -5.75
CA ASP A 322 2.93 -14.56 -6.86
C ASP A 322 2.30 -13.16 -6.79
N PHE A 323 0.97 -13.10 -6.75
CA PHE A 323 0.23 -11.84 -6.86
C PHE A 323 -0.96 -11.75 -5.90
N ALA A 324 -1.11 -10.60 -5.25
CA ALA A 324 -2.30 -10.27 -4.49
C ALA A 324 -2.89 -8.93 -4.96
N PHE A 325 -4.21 -8.89 -5.13
CA PHE A 325 -4.96 -7.66 -5.35
C PHE A 325 -5.93 -7.47 -4.18
N LEU A 326 -5.77 -6.39 -3.43
CA LEU A 326 -6.58 -6.05 -2.27
C LEU A 326 -7.48 -4.87 -2.62
N SER A 327 -8.68 -5.19 -3.10
CA SER A 327 -9.79 -4.25 -3.30
C SER A 327 -10.48 -4.01 -1.94
N ALA A 328 -9.73 -3.45 -1.00
CA ALA A 328 -10.16 -3.22 0.38
C ALA A 328 -9.51 -1.99 0.99
N CYS A 329 -10.32 -1.17 1.66
CA CYS A 329 -9.91 0.08 2.30
C CYS A 329 -8.73 -0.11 3.27
N LYS A 330 -7.77 0.83 3.23
CA LYS A 330 -6.63 0.93 4.16
C LYS A 330 -5.73 -0.32 4.22
N SER A 331 -5.59 -1.04 3.11
CA SER A 331 -4.77 -2.26 3.01
C SER A 331 -3.26 -2.01 2.82
N ALA A 332 -2.86 -0.77 2.51
CA ALA A 332 -1.46 -0.37 2.32
C ALA A 332 -0.96 0.68 3.33
N THR A 333 -1.73 0.99 4.39
CA THR A 333 -1.39 2.02 5.38
C THR A 333 -0.94 1.42 6.71
N GLY A 334 0.15 1.95 7.29
CA GLY A 334 0.77 1.48 8.54
C GLY A 334 0.15 2.08 9.81
N GLY A 335 0.81 1.86 10.95
CA GLY A 335 0.45 2.45 12.25
C GLY A 335 1.18 3.75 12.56
N LEU A 336 0.66 4.50 13.53
CA LEU A 336 1.23 5.78 13.97
C LEU A 336 2.31 5.63 15.06
N GLU A 337 2.28 4.58 15.87
CA GLU A 337 3.29 4.39 16.94
C GLU A 337 4.55 3.66 16.45
N LEU A 338 4.47 2.98 15.31
CA LEU A 338 5.54 2.20 14.70
C LEU A 338 5.78 2.67 13.25
N GLU A 339 6.08 3.95 13.06
CA GLU A 339 6.18 4.58 11.74
C GLU A 339 7.26 3.93 10.83
N ASP A 340 8.27 3.28 11.44
CA ASP A 340 9.34 2.56 10.74
C ASP A 340 9.09 1.03 10.65
N GLU A 341 8.10 0.48 11.35
CA GLU A 341 7.64 -0.89 11.13
C GLU A 341 6.43 -0.85 10.18
N VAL A 342 6.69 -1.04 8.90
CA VAL A 342 5.64 -1.10 7.86
C VAL A 342 4.81 -2.38 8.07
N VAL A 343 3.85 -2.34 8.99
CA VAL A 343 2.87 -3.39 9.27
C VAL A 343 1.57 -3.03 8.55
N THR A 344 1.55 -3.29 7.24
CA THR A 344 0.39 -3.10 6.38
C THR A 344 -0.02 -4.46 5.82
N LEU A 345 -1.29 -4.62 5.43
CA LEU A 345 -1.72 -5.88 4.83
C LEU A 345 -0.93 -6.19 3.55
N ALA A 346 -0.61 -5.16 2.76
CA ALA A 346 0.24 -5.28 1.57
C ALA A 346 1.68 -5.72 1.88
N SER A 347 2.33 -5.10 2.87
CA SER A 347 3.69 -5.50 3.28
C SER A 347 3.69 -6.87 3.93
N THR A 348 2.65 -7.24 4.68
CA THR A 348 2.49 -8.57 5.26
C THR A 348 2.32 -9.63 4.19
N LEU A 349 1.47 -9.44 3.19
CA LEU A 349 1.36 -10.39 2.07
C LEU A 349 2.66 -10.48 1.27
N ASN A 350 3.34 -9.35 1.07
CA ASN A 350 4.66 -9.34 0.43
C ASN A 350 5.71 -10.10 1.25
N HIS A 351 5.74 -9.90 2.56
CA HIS A 351 6.67 -10.59 3.45
C HIS A 351 6.36 -12.09 3.53
N THR A 352 5.08 -12.45 3.64
CA THR A 352 4.63 -13.82 3.87
C THR A 352 4.65 -14.69 2.62
N GLY A 353 4.58 -14.12 1.41
CA GLY A 353 4.68 -14.97 0.21
C GLY A 353 4.53 -14.30 -1.15
N HIS A 354 3.65 -13.30 -1.28
CA HIS A 354 3.27 -12.74 -2.58
C HIS A 354 4.35 -11.81 -3.12
N ALA A 355 4.93 -12.11 -4.28
CA ALA A 355 5.98 -11.28 -4.87
C ALA A 355 5.51 -9.85 -5.16
N GLN A 356 4.26 -9.71 -5.60
CA GLN A 356 3.65 -8.45 -5.97
C GLN A 356 2.28 -8.27 -5.31
N VAL A 357 2.02 -7.07 -4.81
CA VAL A 357 0.73 -6.73 -4.17
C VAL A 357 0.22 -5.40 -4.69
N ILE A 358 -1.01 -5.37 -5.20
CA ILE A 358 -1.76 -4.14 -5.43
C ILE A 358 -2.74 -3.96 -4.28
N ALA A 359 -2.72 -2.80 -3.65
CA ALA A 359 -3.51 -2.50 -2.46
C ALA A 359 -3.86 -1.01 -2.40
N THR A 360 -4.69 -0.61 -1.44
CA THR A 360 -5.11 0.79 -1.29
C THR A 360 -4.57 1.41 -0.01
N LEU A 361 -4.01 2.61 -0.11
CA LEU A 361 -3.57 3.39 1.05
C LEU A 361 -4.78 3.80 1.91
N TRP A 362 -5.88 4.22 1.28
CA TRP A 362 -7.06 4.76 1.99
C TRP A 362 -8.33 4.00 1.61
N SER A 363 -9.43 4.48 2.17
CA SER A 363 -10.76 4.13 1.71
C SER A 363 -10.91 4.55 0.24
N VAL A 364 -11.41 3.62 -0.58
CA VAL A 364 -11.64 3.82 -2.02
C VAL A 364 -13.13 3.80 -2.32
N TYR A 365 -13.54 4.53 -3.35
CA TYR A 365 -14.90 4.39 -3.88
C TYR A 365 -15.04 3.02 -4.53
N ASP A 366 -16.10 2.29 -4.15
CA ASP A 366 -16.42 0.94 -4.65
C ASP A 366 -16.39 0.86 -6.19
N ARG A 367 -16.94 1.88 -6.88
CA ARG A 367 -16.85 1.99 -8.34
C ARG A 367 -15.42 2.10 -8.86
N SER A 368 -14.59 2.94 -8.23
CA SER A 368 -13.19 3.12 -8.62
C SER A 368 -12.40 1.83 -8.42
N ALA A 369 -12.64 1.13 -7.30
CA ALA A 369 -11.99 -0.15 -7.00
C ALA A 369 -12.23 -1.19 -8.09
N ARG A 370 -13.50 -1.36 -8.50
CA ARG A 370 -13.88 -2.18 -9.65
C ARG A 370 -13.17 -1.76 -10.94
N GLN A 371 -13.18 -0.47 -11.28
CA GLN A 371 -12.57 0.02 -12.52
C GLN A 371 -11.05 -0.23 -12.55
N VAL A 372 -10.39 -0.11 -11.38
CA VAL A 372 -8.97 -0.45 -11.27
C VAL A 372 -8.74 -1.94 -11.44
N ALA A 373 -9.52 -2.79 -10.76
CA ALA A 373 -9.42 -4.23 -10.90
C ALA A 373 -9.60 -4.68 -12.36
N GLU A 374 -10.68 -4.23 -13.03
CA GLU A 374 -10.91 -4.54 -14.44
C GLU A 374 -9.78 -4.03 -15.36
N GLY A 375 -9.29 -2.80 -15.13
CA GLY A 375 -8.21 -2.22 -15.93
C GLY A 375 -6.87 -2.93 -15.75
N VAL A 376 -6.57 -3.40 -14.53
CA VAL A 376 -5.37 -4.17 -14.23
C VAL A 376 -5.50 -5.58 -14.80
N TYR A 377 -6.53 -6.33 -14.43
CA TYR A 377 -6.69 -7.72 -14.89
C TYR A 377 -6.86 -7.81 -16.41
N GLY A 378 -7.55 -6.87 -17.05
CA GLY A 378 -7.66 -6.82 -18.51
C GLY A 378 -6.34 -6.61 -19.25
N ARG A 379 -5.25 -6.23 -18.55
CA ARG A 379 -3.89 -6.15 -19.09
C ARG A 379 -2.99 -7.32 -18.68
N LEU A 380 -3.29 -7.97 -17.56
CA LEU A 380 -2.50 -9.09 -17.03
C LEU A 380 -2.99 -10.45 -17.52
N VAL A 381 -4.28 -10.57 -17.83
CA VAL A 381 -4.88 -11.79 -18.40
C VAL A 381 -4.82 -11.71 -19.92
N SER A 382 -4.29 -12.76 -20.54
CA SER A 382 -4.24 -12.96 -21.99
C SER A 382 -4.69 -14.37 -22.36
N VAL A 383 -4.81 -14.64 -23.66
CA VAL A 383 -5.07 -16.00 -24.18
C VAL A 383 -3.98 -17.00 -23.77
N ASP A 384 -2.75 -16.53 -23.61
CA ASP A 384 -1.58 -17.35 -23.24
C ASP A 384 -1.42 -17.53 -21.72
N GLY A 385 -2.37 -16.99 -20.93
CA GLY A 385 -2.35 -17.08 -19.47
C GLY A 385 -2.25 -15.71 -18.79
N PHE A 386 -1.90 -15.72 -17.50
CA PHE A 386 -1.78 -14.52 -16.67
C PHE A 386 -0.33 -14.22 -16.34
N THR A 387 0.09 -12.96 -16.53
CA THR A 387 1.45 -12.50 -16.22
C THR A 387 1.45 -11.46 -15.12
N THR A 388 2.30 -11.66 -14.11
CA THR A 388 2.51 -10.69 -13.03
C THR A 388 3.55 -9.64 -13.36
N ARG A 389 4.46 -9.92 -14.31
CA ARG A 389 5.54 -9.00 -14.68
C ARG A 389 5.04 -7.60 -15.12
N GLY A 390 3.80 -7.54 -15.62
CA GLY A 390 3.13 -6.32 -16.03
C GLY A 390 2.37 -5.55 -14.94
N ALA A 391 2.25 -6.03 -13.70
CA ALA A 391 1.27 -5.50 -12.74
C ALA A 391 1.44 -4.01 -12.44
N ALA A 392 2.67 -3.55 -12.17
CA ALA A 392 2.95 -2.14 -11.93
C ALA A 392 2.61 -1.26 -13.16
N HIS A 393 2.92 -1.73 -14.37
CA HIS A 393 2.59 -1.01 -15.61
C HIS A 393 1.08 -1.00 -15.86
N ALA A 394 0.39 -2.11 -15.59
CA ALA A 394 -1.05 -2.23 -15.69
C ALA A 394 -1.76 -1.28 -14.73
N LEU A 395 -1.28 -1.18 -13.48
CA LEU A 395 -1.77 -0.20 -12.52
C LEU A 395 -1.52 1.22 -13.01
N ASN A 396 -0.28 1.57 -13.38
CA ASN A 396 0.06 2.91 -13.86
C ASN A 396 -0.83 3.36 -15.03
N ALA A 397 -0.99 2.51 -16.05
CA ALA A 397 -1.83 2.80 -17.20
C ALA A 397 -3.32 2.96 -16.82
N THR A 398 -3.79 2.19 -15.83
CA THR A 398 -5.17 2.28 -15.34
C THR A 398 -5.41 3.56 -14.55
N LEU A 399 -4.46 3.96 -13.69
CA LEU A 399 -4.54 5.21 -12.94
C LEU A 399 -4.49 6.44 -13.87
N ARG A 400 -3.64 6.43 -14.90
CA ARG A 400 -3.62 7.49 -15.92
C ARG A 400 -4.97 7.64 -16.62
N LYS A 401 -5.62 6.51 -16.95
CA LYS A 401 -6.96 6.51 -17.55
C LYS A 401 -8.01 7.08 -16.58
N LEU A 402 -8.00 6.67 -15.32
CA LEU A 402 -8.94 7.18 -14.32
C LEU A 402 -8.74 8.66 -14.03
N ARG A 403 -7.50 9.13 -13.93
CA ARG A 403 -7.19 10.56 -13.81
C ARG A 403 -7.77 11.36 -14.98
N ALA A 404 -7.57 10.89 -16.22
CA ALA A 404 -8.12 11.56 -17.40
C ALA A 404 -9.67 11.63 -17.41
N GLN A 405 -10.34 10.68 -16.76
CA GLN A 405 -11.81 10.66 -16.63
C GLN A 405 -12.34 11.51 -15.45
N SER A 406 -11.49 11.88 -14.51
CA SER A 406 -11.87 12.62 -13.29
C SER A 406 -10.69 13.47 -12.80
N PRO A 407 -10.26 14.49 -13.58
CA PRO A 407 -9.08 15.30 -13.23
C PRO A 407 -9.27 16.05 -11.91
N ASP A 408 -10.50 16.50 -11.63
CA ASP A 408 -10.83 17.26 -10.42
C ASP A 408 -11.13 16.37 -9.19
N CYS A 409 -10.96 15.04 -9.31
CA CYS A 409 -11.17 14.12 -8.18
C CYS A 409 -9.98 13.15 -8.00
N PRO A 410 -8.78 13.65 -7.65
CA PRO A 410 -7.62 12.83 -7.28
C PRO A 410 -7.95 11.63 -6.37
N THR A 411 -8.82 11.79 -5.37
CA THR A 411 -9.15 10.71 -4.42
C THR A 411 -9.70 9.43 -5.08
N ARG A 412 -10.17 9.49 -6.32
CA ARG A 412 -10.66 8.33 -7.08
C ARG A 412 -9.58 7.37 -7.56
N TRP A 413 -8.34 7.82 -7.71
CA TRP A 413 -7.28 7.02 -8.34
C TRP A 413 -5.97 7.01 -7.56
N ILE A 414 -5.69 8.02 -6.74
CA ILE A 414 -4.46 8.10 -5.91
C ILE A 414 -4.32 7.00 -4.84
N PRO A 415 -5.38 6.32 -4.34
CA PRO A 415 -5.17 5.40 -3.22
C PRO A 415 -4.44 4.11 -3.63
N PHE A 416 -4.43 3.74 -4.91
CA PHE A 416 -3.94 2.44 -5.35
C PHE A 416 -2.43 2.43 -5.50
N THR A 417 -1.77 1.47 -4.86
CA THR A 417 -0.33 1.31 -4.89
C THR A 417 0.04 -0.10 -5.32
N HIS A 418 1.23 -0.24 -5.92
CA HIS A 418 1.86 -1.52 -6.19
C HIS A 418 3.07 -1.67 -5.26
N THR A 419 3.18 -2.80 -4.55
CA THR A 419 4.30 -3.13 -3.65
C THR A 419 5.00 -4.41 -4.12
N GLY A 420 6.33 -4.39 -4.11
CA GLY A 420 7.15 -5.53 -4.53
C GLY A 420 7.59 -5.46 -6.00
N ALA A 421 8.01 -6.60 -6.53
CA ALA A 421 8.61 -6.76 -7.85
C ALA A 421 8.47 -8.21 -8.33
#